data_AF-A0A7V9E9P2-F1
#
_entry.id   AF-A0A7V9E9P2-F1
#
_cell.length_a   1.000
_cell.length_b   1.000
_cell.length_c   1.000
_cell.angle_alpha   90.00
_cell.angle_beta   90.00
_cell.angle_gamma   90.00
#
_symmetry.space_group_name_H-M   'P 1'
#
loop_
_entity.id
_entity.type
_entity.pdbx_description
1 polymer ?
#
loop_
_entity_poly.entity_id
_entity_poly.type
_entity_poly.pdbx_seq_one_letter_code
_entity_poly.pdbx_strand_id
1 'polypeptide(L)'
;RTVVRSGLPRRVRPGFWDNSGRCCGTAGVLALACDRHAENRDRLDFASVLVDDLAARATVDAEGACWSNYEHRVTPSDLEPRTGWAMGSAGIIRELLRYARIGTGADPAYAVTWPDHPAVATGRCRAHPGHYV
;
A
#
# COMPACT_ATOMS: atom_id res chain seq x y z
N ARG A 1 5.89 4.80 13.90
CA ARG A 1 6.01 6.29 13.96
C ARG A 1 7.02 6.85 12.96
N THR A 2 8.21 6.26 12.78
CA THR A 2 9.23 6.73 11.82
C THR A 2 8.71 6.94 10.39
N VAL A 3 8.02 5.94 9.83
CA VAL A 3 7.49 6.00 8.46
C VAL A 3 6.50 7.16 8.24
N VAL A 4 5.61 7.42 9.20
CA VAL A 4 4.62 8.52 9.10
C VAL A 4 5.30 9.90 9.14
N ARG A 5 6.47 10.01 9.80
CA ARG A 5 7.19 11.27 9.99
C ARG A 5 8.33 11.49 9.00
N SER A 6 8.61 10.53 8.11
CA SER A 6 9.74 10.62 7.17
C SER A 6 9.48 11.59 6.00
N GLY A 7 8.25 12.10 5.86
CA GLY A 7 7.85 12.98 4.76
C GLY A 7 7.30 12.24 3.54
N LEU A 8 7.16 10.91 3.61
CA LEU A 8 6.44 10.13 2.60
C LEU A 8 4.99 10.64 2.42
N PRO A 9 4.44 10.56 1.20
CA PRO A 9 5.04 10.06 -0.04
C PRO A 9 5.82 11.11 -0.84
N ARG A 10 6.14 12.28 -0.26
CA ARG A 10 6.83 13.36 -0.97
C ARG A 10 8.22 12.91 -1.45
N ARG A 11 8.52 13.16 -2.72
CA ARG A 11 9.78 12.77 -3.37
C ARG A 11 10.82 13.88 -3.19
N VAL A 12 11.41 13.93 -1.99
CA VAL A 12 12.19 15.11 -1.54
C VAL A 12 13.61 15.15 -2.11
N ARG A 13 14.19 14.04 -2.59
CA ARG A 13 15.58 13.98 -3.09
C ARG A 13 15.75 12.94 -4.21
N PRO A 14 16.66 13.18 -5.17
CA PRO A 14 17.15 12.12 -6.06
C PRO A 14 17.66 10.93 -5.24
N GLY A 15 17.16 9.73 -5.51
CA GLY A 15 17.53 8.49 -4.81
C GLY A 15 16.47 7.93 -3.86
N PHE A 16 15.39 8.66 -3.56
CA PHE A 16 14.14 7.99 -3.21
C PHE A 16 13.59 7.40 -4.50
N TRP A 17 13.24 6.11 -4.54
CA TRP A 17 13.01 5.37 -5.79
C TRP A 17 11.82 5.86 -6.63
N ASP A 18 11.15 6.94 -6.23
CA ASP A 18 10.23 7.68 -7.09
C ASP A 18 9.22 6.75 -7.80
N ASN A 19 8.82 5.71 -7.07
CA ASN A 19 8.11 4.53 -7.55
C ASN A 19 6.75 4.47 -6.84
N SER A 20 5.72 4.04 -7.58
CA SER A 20 4.37 3.86 -7.05
C SER A 20 4.11 2.41 -6.61
N GLY A 21 4.92 1.47 -7.08
CA GLY A 21 4.76 0.02 -6.93
C GLY A 21 4.90 -0.56 -5.53
N ARG A 22 4.59 -1.85 -5.43
CA ARG A 22 4.54 -2.63 -4.19
C ARG A 22 5.91 -2.95 -3.57
N CYS A 23 6.98 -3.00 -4.37
CA CYS A 23 8.30 -3.42 -3.91
C CYS A 23 9.01 -2.37 -3.05
N CYS A 24 8.97 -1.11 -3.45
CA CYS A 24 9.66 -0.01 -2.76
C CYS A 24 8.93 1.35 -2.87
N GLY A 25 7.74 1.36 -3.47
CA GLY A 25 6.99 2.58 -3.76
C GLY A 25 5.85 2.86 -2.78
N THR A 26 5.04 3.88 -3.12
CA THR A 26 3.90 4.34 -2.31
C THR A 26 2.92 3.19 -1.98
N ALA A 27 2.66 2.26 -2.91
CA ALA A 27 1.79 1.10 -2.63
C ALA A 27 2.38 0.13 -1.61
N GLY A 28 3.71 -0.05 -1.56
CA GLY A 28 4.36 -0.83 -0.51
C GLY A 28 4.18 -0.22 0.88
N VAL A 29 4.24 1.11 0.97
CA VAL A 29 3.99 1.84 2.22
C VAL A 29 2.50 1.80 2.60
N LEU A 30 1.60 1.82 1.62
CA LEU A 30 0.16 1.63 1.84
C LEU A 30 -0.14 0.25 2.44
N ALA A 31 0.49 -0.80 1.91
CA ALA A 31 0.37 -2.15 2.46
C ALA A 31 0.73 -2.18 3.95
N LEU A 32 1.86 -1.55 4.33
CA LEU A 32 2.27 -1.42 5.73
C LEU A 32 1.23 -0.68 6.58
N ALA A 33 0.67 0.43 6.08
CA ALA A 33 -0.34 1.19 6.80
C ALA A 33 -1.61 0.36 7.04
N CYS A 34 -2.05 -0.40 6.04
CA CYS A 34 -3.18 -1.33 6.14
C CYS A 34 -2.88 -2.50 7.09
N ASP A 35 -1.66 -3.04 7.11
CA ASP A 35 -1.25 -4.09 8.06
C ASP A 35 -1.30 -3.58 9.50
N ARG A 36 -0.81 -2.37 9.76
CA ARG A 36 -0.91 -1.74 11.09
C ARG A 36 -2.35 -1.53 11.54
N HIS A 37 -3.25 -1.18 10.62
CA HIS A 37 -4.68 -1.13 10.92
C HIS A 37 -5.22 -2.52 11.28
N ALA A 38 -4.90 -3.54 10.49
CA ALA A 38 -5.36 -4.91 10.73
C ALA A 38 -4.89 -5.47 12.09
N GLU A 39 -3.66 -5.16 12.47
CA GLU A 39 -3.03 -5.63 13.71
C GLU A 39 -3.47 -4.83 14.94
N ASN A 40 -3.40 -3.50 14.84
CA ASN A 40 -3.47 -2.62 16.02
C ASN A 40 -4.65 -1.64 15.96
N ARG A 41 -5.49 -1.70 14.92
CA ARG A 41 -6.56 -0.73 14.66
C ARG A 41 -6.06 0.71 14.56
N ASP A 42 -4.84 0.89 14.07
CA ASP A 42 -4.27 2.20 13.76
C ASP A 42 -5.21 2.98 12.81
N ARG A 43 -5.30 4.30 13.00
CA ARG A 43 -6.11 5.18 12.14
C ARG A 43 -5.58 5.18 10.71
N LEU A 44 -6.49 5.33 9.74
CA LEU A 44 -6.17 5.32 8.31
C LEU A 44 -5.69 6.67 7.77
N ASP A 45 -5.55 7.71 8.60
CA ASP A 45 -5.21 9.07 8.12
C ASP A 45 -3.95 9.08 7.23
N PHE A 46 -2.92 8.29 7.60
CA PHE A 46 -1.72 8.15 6.78
C PHE A 46 -1.94 7.32 5.51
N ALA A 47 -2.78 6.28 5.58
CA ALA A 47 -3.13 5.48 4.42
C ALA A 47 -3.89 6.32 3.37
N SER A 48 -4.78 7.21 3.81
CA SER A 48 -5.50 8.14 2.93
C SER A 48 -4.55 9.04 2.15
N VAL A 49 -3.53 9.61 2.82
CA VAL A 49 -2.49 10.42 2.15
C VAL A 49 -1.75 9.64 1.06
N LEU A 50 -1.46 8.35 1.28
CA LEU A 50 -0.79 7.50 0.31
C LEU A 50 -1.70 7.15 -0.88
N VAL A 51 -2.99 6.96 -0.63
CA VAL A 51 -4.01 6.70 -1.66
C VAL A 51 -4.19 7.93 -2.54
N ASP A 52 -4.27 9.13 -1.94
CA ASP A 52 -4.36 10.37 -2.69
C ASP A 52 -3.13 10.60 -3.59
N ASP A 53 -1.92 10.28 -3.11
CA ASP A 53 -0.70 10.34 -3.93
C ASP A 53 -0.72 9.33 -5.09
N LEU A 54 -1.17 8.10 -4.85
CA LEU A 54 -1.31 7.09 -5.91
C LEU A 54 -2.36 7.52 -6.95
N ALA A 55 -3.49 8.05 -6.52
CA ALA A 55 -4.54 8.54 -7.41
C ALA A 55 -4.06 9.72 -8.26
N ALA A 56 -3.36 10.68 -7.66
CA ALA A 56 -2.80 11.84 -8.36
C ALA A 56 -1.71 11.48 -9.39
N ARG A 57 -1.06 10.32 -9.24
CA ARG A 57 -0.01 9.82 -10.15
C ARG A 57 -0.53 8.85 -11.21
N ALA A 58 -1.80 8.50 -11.17
CA ALA A 58 -2.39 7.63 -12.19
C ALA A 58 -2.55 8.41 -13.49
N THR A 59 -2.06 7.86 -14.60
CA THR A 59 -2.53 8.25 -15.92
C THR A 59 -3.84 7.51 -16.17
N VAL A 60 -4.91 8.26 -16.39
CA VAL A 60 -6.25 7.71 -16.62
C VAL A 60 -6.73 8.10 -18.01
N ASP A 61 -7.08 7.11 -18.81
CA ASP A 61 -7.55 7.24 -20.19
C ASP A 61 -8.76 6.31 -20.44
N ALA A 62 -9.12 6.09 -21.71
CA ALA A 62 -10.25 5.25 -22.08
C ALA A 62 -10.00 3.76 -21.81
N GLU A 63 -8.73 3.36 -21.75
CA GLU A 63 -8.25 1.99 -21.57
C GLU A 63 -8.12 1.63 -20.07
N GLY A 64 -7.98 2.64 -19.21
CA GLY A 64 -8.09 2.50 -17.77
C GLY A 64 -7.13 3.41 -17.00
N ALA A 65 -6.54 2.87 -15.94
CA ALA A 65 -5.56 3.58 -15.11
C ALA A 65 -4.21 2.84 -15.13
N CYS A 66 -3.14 3.57 -15.37
CA CYS A 66 -1.78 3.06 -15.31
C CYS A 66 -0.84 3.98 -14.53
N TRP A 67 0.30 3.42 -14.11
CA TRP A 67 1.33 4.16 -13.37
C TRP A 67 2.69 3.93 -14.00
N SER A 68 3.34 5.01 -14.40
CA SER A 68 4.76 5.03 -14.71
C SER A 68 5.58 5.20 -13.43
N ASN A 69 6.76 4.61 -13.41
CA ASN A 69 7.74 4.78 -12.33
C ASN A 69 8.98 5.47 -12.88
N TYR A 70 9.82 5.99 -11.99
CA TYR A 70 11.00 6.72 -12.39
C TYR A 70 12.28 5.95 -12.00
N GLU A 71 13.22 5.83 -12.93
CA GLU A 71 14.55 5.26 -12.73
C GLU A 71 15.63 6.33 -12.97
N HIS A 72 16.25 6.80 -11.88
CA HIS A 72 17.27 7.87 -11.92
C HIS A 72 18.58 7.48 -12.62
N ARG A 73 18.73 6.24 -13.10
CA ARG A 73 19.93 5.76 -13.82
C ARG A 73 19.87 6.04 -15.33
N VAL A 74 18.70 6.36 -15.89
CA VAL A 74 18.47 6.48 -17.33
C VAL A 74 17.80 7.82 -17.67
N THR A 75 17.99 8.34 -18.89
CA THR A 75 17.26 9.50 -19.42
C THR A 75 16.69 9.13 -20.80
N PRO A 76 15.36 9.27 -21.04
CA PRO A 76 14.36 9.68 -20.06
C PRO A 76 14.18 8.58 -19.00
N SER A 77 13.85 9.01 -17.80
CA SER A 77 13.87 8.20 -16.59
C SER A 77 12.51 7.60 -16.24
N ASP A 78 11.44 8.09 -16.87
CA ASP A 78 10.14 7.45 -16.81
C ASP A 78 10.19 6.10 -17.53
N LEU A 79 9.71 5.09 -16.82
CA LEU A 79 9.54 3.74 -17.34
C LEU A 79 8.12 3.58 -17.86
N GLU A 80 8.00 2.87 -18.98
CA GLU A 80 6.71 2.41 -19.52
C GLU A 80 5.88 1.74 -18.41
N PRO A 81 4.58 2.10 -18.27
CA PRO A 81 3.69 1.44 -17.33
C PRO A 81 3.68 -0.07 -17.55
N ARG A 82 3.72 -0.83 -16.45
CA ARG A 82 3.68 -2.30 -16.48
C ARG A 82 2.48 -2.80 -15.69
N THR A 83 1.97 -3.97 -16.04
CA THR A 83 0.86 -4.63 -15.32
C THR A 83 1.32 -5.52 -14.17
N GLY A 84 2.62 -5.76 -14.04
CA GLY A 84 3.18 -6.73 -13.09
C GLY A 84 2.96 -6.41 -11.60
N TRP A 85 3.29 -7.37 -10.75
CA TRP A 85 3.09 -7.27 -9.30
C TRP A 85 3.97 -6.23 -8.60
N ALA A 86 5.29 -6.37 -8.73
CA ALA A 86 6.24 -5.65 -7.88
C ALA A 86 6.25 -4.14 -8.15
N MET A 87 6.23 -3.76 -9.42
CA MET A 87 6.35 -2.36 -9.88
C MET A 87 5.20 -1.91 -10.78
N GLY A 88 4.19 -2.76 -11.01
CA GLY A 88 3.12 -2.48 -11.96
C GLY A 88 1.74 -2.32 -11.32
N SER A 89 0.75 -2.09 -12.18
CA SER A 89 -0.63 -1.80 -11.78
C SER A 89 -1.26 -2.87 -10.90
N ALA A 90 -0.93 -4.16 -11.09
CA ALA A 90 -1.54 -5.23 -10.29
C ALA A 90 -1.22 -5.11 -8.79
N GLY A 91 0.02 -4.76 -8.44
CA GLY A 91 0.40 -4.56 -7.04
C GLY A 91 -0.24 -3.31 -6.44
N ILE A 92 -0.30 -2.22 -7.21
CA ILE A 92 -0.90 -0.94 -6.79
C ILE A 92 -2.40 -1.12 -6.54
N ILE A 93 -3.13 -1.66 -7.52
CA ILE A 93 -4.58 -1.86 -7.46
C ILE A 93 -4.96 -2.78 -6.30
N ARG A 94 -4.20 -3.84 -6.02
CA ARG A 94 -4.48 -4.72 -4.88
C ARG A 94 -4.50 -3.95 -3.56
N GLU A 95 -3.54 -3.06 -3.33
CA GLU A 95 -3.47 -2.31 -2.08
C GLU A 95 -4.53 -1.21 -2.01
N LEU A 96 -4.88 -0.58 -3.15
CA LEU A 96 -6.01 0.36 -3.25
C LEU A 96 -7.35 -0.33 -2.93
N LEU A 97 -7.60 -1.51 -3.51
CA LEU A 97 -8.81 -2.29 -3.24
C LEU A 97 -8.88 -2.76 -1.78
N ARG A 98 -7.74 -3.15 -1.20
CA ARG A 98 -7.67 -3.49 0.23
C ARG A 98 -7.99 -2.28 1.09
N TYR A 99 -7.39 -1.13 0.82
CA TYR A 99 -7.70 0.11 1.55
C TYR A 99 -9.20 0.45 1.46
N ALA A 100 -9.78 0.42 0.27
CA ALA A 100 -11.20 0.68 0.06
C ALA A 100 -12.09 -0.29 0.88
N ARG A 101 -11.74 -1.58 0.90
CA ARG A 101 -12.44 -2.59 1.70
C ARG A 101 -12.33 -2.31 3.21
N ILE A 102 -11.15 -1.92 3.70
CA ILE A 102 -10.98 -1.56 5.12
C ILE A 102 -11.83 -0.33 5.46
N GLY A 103 -11.87 0.66 4.56
CA GLY A 103 -12.65 1.89 4.73
C GLY A 103 -14.16 1.66 4.88
N THR A 104 -14.70 0.56 4.35
CA THR A 104 -16.11 0.16 4.56
C THR A 104 -16.33 -0.67 5.83
N GLY A 105 -15.29 -0.89 6.64
CA GLY A 105 -15.35 -1.70 7.87
C GLY A 105 -15.29 -3.21 7.62
N ALA A 106 -15.05 -3.64 6.38
CA ALA A 106 -14.92 -5.06 6.04
C ALA A 106 -13.54 -5.64 6.43
N ASP A 107 -13.37 -6.95 6.24
CA ASP A 107 -12.18 -7.69 6.66
C ASP A 107 -10.88 -7.10 6.08
N PRO A 108 -9.93 -6.67 6.94
CA PRO A 108 -8.66 -6.13 6.50
C PRO A 108 -7.66 -7.18 6.01
N ALA A 109 -7.94 -8.48 6.17
CA ALA A 109 -7.08 -9.55 5.66
C ALA A 109 -6.97 -9.52 4.14
N TYR A 110 -5.90 -10.08 3.59
CA TYR A 110 -5.78 -10.26 2.14
C TYR A 110 -6.68 -11.40 1.68
N ALA A 111 -7.34 -11.22 0.53
CA ALA A 111 -8.18 -12.25 -0.07
C ALA A 111 -7.36 -13.46 -0.56
N VAL A 112 -6.10 -13.21 -0.96
CA VAL A 112 -5.14 -14.24 -1.37
C VAL A 112 -3.82 -13.96 -0.64
N THR A 113 -3.37 -14.96 0.10
CA THR A 113 -2.07 -14.98 0.79
C THR A 113 -1.03 -15.66 -0.09
N TRP A 114 0.09 -14.98 -0.33
CA TRP A 114 1.22 -15.54 -1.07
C TRP A 114 2.18 -16.27 -0.12
N PRO A 115 2.97 -17.26 -0.60
CA PRO A 115 3.88 -18.03 0.25
C PRO A 115 4.89 -17.18 1.04
N ASP A 116 5.30 -16.04 0.49
CA ASP A 116 6.25 -15.08 1.07
C ASP A 116 5.56 -13.92 1.81
N HIS A 117 4.23 -13.96 1.92
CA HIS A 117 3.48 -12.87 2.56
C HIS A 117 3.61 -12.96 4.09
N PRO A 118 4.05 -11.88 4.78
CA PRO A 118 4.13 -11.91 6.23
C PRO A 118 2.73 -12.09 6.83
N ALA A 119 2.63 -12.97 7.84
CA ALA A 119 1.36 -13.15 8.55
C ALA A 119 1.01 -11.85 9.27
N VAL A 120 -0.13 -11.25 8.88
CA VAL A 120 -0.70 -10.09 9.57
C VAL A 120 -1.49 -10.62 10.76
N ALA A 121 -1.00 -10.37 11.97
CA ALA A 121 -1.67 -10.83 13.18
C ALA A 121 -2.96 -10.02 13.38
N THR A 122 -4.09 -10.49 12.83
CA THR A 122 -5.38 -9.86 13.09
C THR A 122 -5.65 -9.99 14.59
N GLY A 123 -5.87 -8.85 15.26
CA GLY A 123 -6.10 -8.82 16.70
C GLY A 123 -7.30 -9.68 17.08
N ARG A 124 -7.08 -10.96 17.41
CA ARG A 124 -8.07 -11.79 18.09
C ARG A 124 -8.17 -11.23 19.49
N CYS A 125 -9.32 -10.68 19.84
CA CYS A 125 -9.72 -10.56 21.24
C CYS A 125 -9.66 -11.99 21.81
N ARG A 126 -8.66 -12.29 22.66
CA ARG A 126 -8.67 -13.53 23.44
C ARG A 126 -9.88 -13.43 24.35
N ALA A 127 -10.95 -14.15 24.04
CA ALA A 127 -11.99 -14.41 25.03
C ALA A 127 -11.30 -15.10 26.21
N HIS A 128 -11.25 -14.42 27.37
CA HIS A 128 -10.91 -15.07 28.62
C HIS A 128 -11.98 -16.15 28.87
N PRO A 129 -11.64 -17.44 29.01
CA PRO A 129 -12.58 -18.38 29.58
C PRO A 129 -12.81 -17.96 31.02
N GLY A 130 -13.97 -17.38 31.31
CA GLY A 130 -14.42 -17.13 32.65
C GLY A 130 -14.51 -18.47 33.37
N HIS A 131 -13.70 -18.63 34.43
CA HIS A 131 -13.90 -19.69 35.39
C HIS A 131 -15.16 -19.35 36.19
N TYR A 132 -16.27 -20.05 35.91
CA TYR A 132 -17.36 -20.17 36.87
C TYR A 132 -16.91 -21.13 37.97
N VAL A 133 -16.88 -20.63 39.20
CA VAL A 133 -16.88 -21.42 40.45
C VAL A 133 -18.31 -21.41 40.98
#